data_AF-Q2VZF4-F1
#
_entry.id   AF-Q2VZF4-F1
#
_cell.length_a   1.000
_cell.length_b   1.000
_cell.length_c   1.000
_cell.angle_alpha   90.00
_cell.angle_beta   90.00
_cell.angle_gamma   90.00
#
_symmetry.space_group_name_H-M   'P 1'
#
loop_
_entity.id
_entity.type
_entity.pdbx_description
1 polymer ?
#
loop_
_entity_poly.entity_id
_entity_poly.type
_entity_poly.pdbx_seq_one_letter_code
_entity_poly.pdbx_strand_id
1 'polypeptide(L)'
;MGEDKMKAWAGLAAVGLLVASGAIAAPQSVEYKGRKIQAEAGDQAGECVALVRKAIDMTAELAPKQRALAAEVKDLRCLPVPEGKRTNEVADNTIGIYTMQSPDTPGGYIRFPLKPGNLSAAEVVMSLVGNGQYAKWHQAYLAAKRQGDPSAGRYHALLTKSDQKVLIAAECELLDHRRAAAKSLDLGERRIASINRQSSLRGCP
;
A
#
# COMPACT_ATOMS: atom_id res chain seq x y z
N MET A 1 -61.45 -2.04 -60.57
CA MET A 1 -60.25 -1.54 -59.84
C MET A 1 -59.58 -2.79 -59.27
N GLY A 2 -58.76 -3.51 -60.04
CA GLY A 2 -57.34 -3.26 -60.33
C GLY A 2 -56.56 -4.32 -59.53
N GLU A 3 -56.31 -5.52 -60.08
CA GLU A 3 -55.07 -5.97 -60.73
C GLU A 3 -53.77 -5.80 -59.92
N ASP A 4 -53.07 -6.94 -59.80
CA ASP A 4 -51.62 -7.11 -59.95
C ASP A 4 -50.63 -7.01 -58.77
N LYS A 5 -49.99 -8.18 -58.53
CA LYS A 5 -48.53 -8.46 -58.61
C LYS A 5 -47.59 -8.18 -57.42
N MET A 6 -47.08 -9.30 -56.92
CA MET A 6 -45.66 -9.74 -56.90
C MET A 6 -44.56 -8.97 -56.13
N LYS A 7 -43.69 -9.81 -55.55
CA LYS A 7 -42.24 -9.65 -55.27
C LYS A 7 -41.92 -8.84 -54.01
N ALA A 8 -41.52 -9.54 -52.93
CA ALA A 8 -40.14 -9.95 -52.64
C ALA A 8 -39.25 -8.76 -52.27
N TRP A 9 -38.59 -8.85 -51.10
CA TRP A 9 -37.12 -8.84 -50.99
C TRP A 9 -36.72 -8.91 -49.52
N ALA A 10 -35.62 -9.62 -49.29
CA ALA A 10 -34.99 -9.91 -48.02
C ALA A 10 -34.34 -8.66 -47.38
N GLY A 11 -34.28 -8.64 -46.05
CA GLY A 11 -33.34 -7.84 -45.26
C GLY A 11 -33.07 -8.58 -43.96
N LEU A 12 -32.04 -9.43 -43.92
CA LEU A 12 -30.73 -9.16 -43.31
C LEU A 12 -30.79 -8.86 -41.81
N ALA A 13 -30.51 -9.93 -41.06
CA ALA A 13 -29.57 -10.00 -39.93
C ALA A 13 -29.34 -8.75 -39.07
N ALA A 14 -29.69 -8.89 -37.79
CA ALA A 14 -28.79 -8.48 -36.70
C ALA A 14 -28.93 -9.49 -35.56
N VAL A 15 -28.23 -10.63 -35.70
CA VAL A 15 -27.77 -11.38 -34.53
C VAL A 15 -26.90 -10.39 -33.77
N GLY A 16 -27.44 -9.83 -32.68
CA GLY A 16 -26.68 -9.05 -31.73
C GLY A 16 -25.64 -9.97 -31.10
N LEU A 17 -24.48 -10.06 -31.74
CA LEU A 17 -23.23 -10.45 -31.09
C LEU A 17 -23.10 -9.51 -29.88
N LEU A 18 -23.39 -10.03 -28.70
CA LEU A 18 -22.89 -9.46 -27.45
C LEU A 18 -21.37 -9.56 -27.55
N VAL A 19 -20.76 -8.50 -28.05
CA VAL A 19 -19.35 -8.23 -27.87
C VAL A 19 -19.14 -8.27 -26.36
N ALA A 20 -18.46 -9.31 -25.91
CA ALA A 20 -17.83 -9.33 -24.59
C ALA A 20 -16.77 -8.23 -24.61
N SER A 21 -17.22 -7.00 -24.45
CA SER A 21 -16.37 -5.86 -24.14
C SER A 21 -15.63 -6.27 -22.88
N GLY A 22 -14.30 -6.39 -22.97
CA GLY A 22 -13.42 -6.55 -21.83
C GLY A 22 -13.54 -5.32 -20.92
N ALA A 23 -14.66 -5.24 -20.21
CA ALA A 23 -14.83 -4.37 -19.08
C ALA A 23 -13.81 -4.85 -18.06
N ILE A 24 -12.66 -4.18 -18.02
CA ILE A 24 -11.77 -4.24 -16.86
C ILE A 24 -12.69 -3.90 -15.69
N ALA A 25 -13.01 -4.91 -14.88
CA ALA A 25 -13.98 -4.74 -13.81
C ALA A 25 -13.48 -3.58 -12.95
N ALA A 26 -14.37 -2.61 -12.67
CA ALA A 26 -14.00 -1.45 -11.88
C ALA A 26 -13.38 -1.93 -10.56
N PRO A 27 -12.31 -1.26 -10.07
CA PRO A 27 -11.67 -1.65 -8.82
C PRO A 27 -12.71 -1.80 -7.71
N GLN A 28 -12.77 -2.98 -7.12
CA GLN A 28 -13.63 -3.26 -5.99
C GLN A 28 -13.02 -2.63 -4.74
N SER A 29 -13.88 -2.03 -3.91
CA SER A 29 -13.47 -1.46 -2.63
C SER A 29 -14.08 -2.25 -1.49
N VAL A 30 -13.25 -2.65 -0.54
CA VAL A 30 -13.62 -3.45 0.61
C VAL A 30 -13.27 -2.67 1.88
N GLU A 31 -14.26 -2.38 2.73
CA GLU A 31 -14.01 -1.84 4.07
C GLU A 31 -13.70 -2.96 5.05
N TYR A 32 -12.65 -2.78 5.87
CA TYR A 32 -12.27 -3.74 6.91
C TYR A 32 -11.64 -3.04 8.11
N LYS A 33 -12.27 -3.14 9.29
CA LYS A 33 -11.81 -2.55 10.56
C LYS A 33 -11.40 -1.06 10.42
N GLY A 34 -12.24 -0.28 9.71
CA GLY A 34 -12.04 1.15 9.49
C GLY A 34 -10.93 1.50 8.49
N ARG A 35 -10.61 0.57 7.58
CA ARG A 35 -9.65 0.75 6.49
C ARG A 35 -10.30 0.35 5.17
N LYS A 36 -10.02 1.11 4.13
CA LYS A 36 -10.48 0.88 2.77
C LYS A 36 -9.41 0.10 1.99
N ILE A 37 -9.77 -1.05 1.43
CA ILE A 37 -8.89 -1.89 0.62
C ILE A 37 -9.43 -1.89 -0.82
N GLN A 38 -8.70 -1.26 -1.74
CA GLN A 38 -9.02 -1.23 -3.17
C GLN A 38 -8.35 -2.41 -3.87
N ALA A 39 -9.05 -3.12 -4.74
CA ALA A 39 -8.54 -4.31 -5.41
C ALA A 39 -9.08 -4.39 -6.84
N GLU A 40 -8.27 -4.84 -7.80
CA GLU A 40 -8.77 -5.22 -9.13
C GLU A 40 -9.51 -6.56 -9.07
N ALA A 41 -10.19 -6.94 -10.16
CA ALA A 41 -10.75 -8.29 -10.27
C ALA A 41 -9.64 -9.32 -10.52
N GLY A 42 -9.82 -10.53 -9.98
CA GLY A 42 -8.93 -11.68 -10.19
C GLY A 42 -8.42 -12.33 -8.90
N ASP A 43 -7.91 -13.56 -9.02
CA ASP A 43 -7.54 -14.39 -7.86
C ASP A 43 -6.41 -13.78 -7.02
N GLN A 44 -5.41 -13.18 -7.67
CA GLN A 44 -4.29 -12.50 -6.99
C GLN A 44 -4.75 -11.34 -6.12
N ALA A 45 -5.80 -10.62 -6.55
CA ALA A 45 -6.38 -9.53 -5.78
C ALA A 45 -7.12 -10.07 -4.55
N GLY A 46 -7.81 -11.22 -4.68
CA GLY A 46 -8.43 -11.94 -3.56
C GLY A 46 -7.42 -12.40 -2.52
N GLU A 47 -6.32 -13.02 -2.95
CA GLU A 47 -5.22 -13.45 -2.07
C GLU A 47 -4.59 -12.28 -1.32
N CYS A 48 -4.41 -11.15 -1.99
CA CYS A 48 -3.95 -9.93 -1.34
C CYS A 48 -4.89 -9.44 -0.26
N VAL A 49 -6.19 -9.31 -0.58
CA VAL A 49 -7.18 -8.81 0.38
C VAL A 49 -7.20 -9.72 1.61
N ALA A 50 -7.11 -11.04 1.42
CA ALA A 50 -7.01 -11.99 2.52
C ALA A 50 -5.74 -11.78 3.36
N LEU A 51 -4.58 -11.60 2.72
CA LEU A 51 -3.32 -11.32 3.42
C LEU A 51 -3.36 -10.00 4.20
N VAL A 52 -3.91 -8.95 3.59
CA VAL A 52 -4.05 -7.61 4.20
C VAL A 52 -4.99 -7.67 5.40
N ARG A 53 -6.14 -8.35 5.28
CA ARG A 53 -7.06 -8.56 6.41
C ARG A 53 -6.37 -9.28 7.57
N LYS A 54 -5.65 -10.37 7.26
CA LYS A 54 -4.86 -11.11 8.25
C LYS A 54 -3.80 -10.24 8.92
N ALA A 55 -3.10 -9.41 8.16
CA ALA A 55 -2.13 -8.46 8.72
C ALA A 55 -2.81 -7.42 9.62
N ILE A 56 -3.98 -6.88 9.21
CA ILE A 56 -4.77 -5.97 10.04
C ILE A 56 -5.16 -6.65 11.36
N ASP A 57 -5.56 -7.92 11.34
CA ASP A 57 -5.85 -8.68 12.55
C ASP A 57 -4.62 -8.84 13.45
N MET A 58 -3.48 -9.19 12.87
CA MET A 58 -2.20 -9.32 13.58
C MET A 58 -1.71 -8.01 14.20
N THR A 59 -2.22 -6.83 13.79
CA THR A 59 -1.88 -5.58 14.48
C THR A 59 -2.36 -5.54 15.93
N ALA A 60 -3.31 -6.41 16.31
CA ALA A 60 -3.72 -6.58 17.70
C ALA A 60 -2.57 -7.08 18.60
N GLU A 61 -1.60 -7.81 18.06
CA GLU A 61 -0.46 -8.32 18.84
C GLU A 61 0.59 -7.24 19.11
N LEU A 62 0.53 -6.11 18.42
CA LEU A 62 1.49 -5.02 18.57
C LEU A 62 1.33 -4.28 19.89
N ALA A 63 2.45 -3.79 20.41
CA ALA A 63 2.47 -2.78 21.45
C ALA A 63 1.66 -1.51 21.06
N PRO A 64 1.08 -0.76 22.02
CA PRO A 64 0.13 0.32 21.74
C PRO A 64 0.64 1.37 20.74
N LYS A 65 1.92 1.78 20.85
CA LYS A 65 2.52 2.75 19.93
C LYS A 65 2.54 2.24 18.50
N GLN A 66 3.00 1.01 18.27
CA GLN A 66 3.07 0.41 16.93
C GLN A 66 1.67 0.13 16.38
N ARG A 67 0.72 -0.29 17.22
CA ARG A 67 -0.67 -0.47 16.82
C ARG A 67 -1.30 0.84 16.33
N ALA A 68 -1.07 1.94 17.04
CA ALA A 68 -1.54 3.26 16.65
C ALA A 68 -0.96 3.68 15.29
N LEU A 69 0.35 3.53 15.10
CA LEU A 69 0.99 3.79 13.81
C LEU A 69 0.38 2.95 12.69
N ALA A 70 0.25 1.64 12.87
CA ALA A 70 -0.35 0.77 11.86
C ALA A 70 -1.79 1.17 11.51
N ALA A 71 -2.53 1.80 12.43
CA ALA A 71 -3.89 2.27 12.22
C ALA A 71 -3.99 3.60 11.47
N GLU A 72 -2.91 4.39 11.34
CA GLU A 72 -2.86 5.60 10.51
C GLU A 72 -3.02 5.28 9.01
N VAL A 73 -2.68 4.06 8.61
CA VAL A 73 -2.82 3.63 7.22
C VAL A 73 -4.27 3.21 6.95
N LYS A 74 -5.05 4.14 6.40
CA LYS A 74 -6.49 3.96 6.09
C LYS A 74 -6.76 3.44 4.69
N ASP A 75 -5.98 3.87 3.72
CA ASP A 75 -6.15 3.52 2.31
C ASP A 75 -5.11 2.48 1.88
N LEU A 76 -5.61 1.28 1.62
CA LEU A 76 -4.82 0.13 1.20
C LEU A 76 -5.21 -0.23 -0.23
N ARG A 77 -4.25 -0.68 -1.04
CA ARG A 77 -4.51 -1.08 -2.42
C ARG A 77 -3.81 -2.39 -2.74
N CYS A 78 -4.59 -3.33 -3.25
CA CYS A 78 -4.22 -4.62 -3.82
C CYS A 78 -4.19 -4.49 -5.34
N LEU A 79 -3.32 -3.61 -5.85
CA LEU A 79 -3.17 -3.31 -7.27
C LEU A 79 -1.74 -3.65 -7.73
N PRO A 80 -1.57 -4.16 -8.96
CA PRO A 80 -0.25 -4.42 -9.51
C PRO A 80 0.54 -3.12 -9.68
N VAL A 81 1.86 -3.20 -9.50
CA VAL A 81 2.75 -2.08 -9.82
C VAL A 81 2.77 -1.88 -11.34
N PRO A 82 2.53 -0.66 -11.87
CA PRO A 82 2.59 -0.39 -13.30
C PRO A 82 3.93 -0.82 -13.89
N GLU A 83 3.93 -1.44 -15.06
CA GLU A 83 5.14 -2.04 -15.68
C GLU A 83 6.31 -1.06 -15.77
N GLY A 84 6.08 0.17 -16.23
CA GLY A 84 7.12 1.21 -16.30
C GLY A 84 7.67 1.69 -14.95
N LYS A 85 7.11 1.21 -13.83
CA LYS A 85 7.59 1.48 -12.46
C LYS A 85 8.12 0.21 -11.77
N ARG A 86 8.13 -0.95 -12.45
CA ARG A 86 8.76 -2.17 -11.95
C ARG A 86 10.27 -2.04 -12.10
N THR A 87 11.01 -2.24 -11.01
CA THR A 87 12.48 -2.38 -11.03
C THR A 87 12.84 -3.86 -10.93
N ASN A 88 14.07 -4.29 -11.25
CA ASN A 88 14.47 -5.71 -11.16
C ASN A 88 14.29 -6.35 -9.76
N GLU A 89 14.17 -5.53 -8.71
CA GLU A 89 13.81 -5.93 -7.34
C GLU A 89 12.30 -6.22 -7.14
N VAL A 90 11.46 -5.90 -8.12
CA VAL A 90 10.00 -6.02 -8.10
C VAL A 90 9.63 -7.31 -8.82
N ALA A 91 9.41 -8.36 -8.04
CA ALA A 91 8.77 -9.58 -8.55
C ALA A 91 7.28 -9.34 -8.78
N ASP A 92 6.67 -10.14 -9.66
CA ASP A 92 5.23 -10.12 -10.04
C ASP A 92 4.25 -10.31 -8.87
N ASN A 93 4.77 -10.52 -7.66
CA ASN A 93 4.03 -10.68 -6.41
C ASN A 93 4.04 -9.41 -5.55
N THR A 94 4.37 -8.24 -6.10
CA THR A 94 4.47 -6.99 -5.32
C THR A 94 3.16 -6.21 -5.38
N ILE A 95 2.61 -5.88 -4.21
CA ILE A 95 1.40 -5.06 -4.12
C ILE A 95 1.73 -3.68 -3.57
N GLY A 96 1.33 -2.67 -4.32
CA GLY A 96 1.56 -1.27 -4.01
C GLY A 96 0.49 -0.71 -3.07
N ILE A 97 0.86 -0.43 -1.82
CA ILE A 97 0.02 0.37 -0.91
C ILE A 97 0.43 1.83 -1.05
N TYR A 98 -0.53 2.75 -1.19
CA TYR A 98 -0.28 4.14 -1.58
C TYR A 98 -0.18 5.07 -0.37
N THR A 99 0.99 5.62 -0.07
CA THR A 99 1.20 6.83 0.75
C THR A 99 2.33 7.73 0.21
N MET A 100 1.96 8.93 -0.25
CA MET A 100 2.77 10.16 -0.57
C MET A 100 3.70 10.25 -1.80
N GLN A 101 3.30 11.05 -2.81
CA GLN A 101 4.05 11.34 -4.05
C GLN A 101 4.87 12.61 -3.91
N SER A 102 4.51 13.44 -2.94
CA SER A 102 5.13 14.71 -2.57
C SER A 102 4.70 15.08 -1.14
N PRO A 103 5.45 15.91 -0.40
CA PRO A 103 5.00 16.46 0.88
C PRO A 103 3.69 17.26 0.75
N ASP A 104 3.36 17.75 -0.45
CA ASP A 104 2.14 18.46 -0.79
C ASP A 104 1.13 17.62 -1.60
N THR A 105 1.50 16.41 -2.03
CA THR A 105 0.66 15.56 -2.89
C THR A 105 0.63 14.12 -2.37
N PRO A 106 -0.53 13.60 -1.95
CA PRO A 106 -0.63 12.20 -1.49
C PRO A 106 -0.41 11.22 -2.65
N GLY A 107 0.44 10.20 -2.49
CA GLY A 107 0.61 9.06 -3.42
C GLY A 107 2.03 8.44 -3.59
N GLY A 108 2.49 7.53 -2.75
CA GLY A 108 3.84 6.95 -2.82
C GLY A 108 3.78 5.46 -2.52
N TYR A 109 4.59 4.67 -3.20
CA TYR A 109 4.41 3.23 -3.21
C TYR A 109 5.11 2.57 -2.03
N ILE A 110 4.37 1.79 -1.26
CA ILE A 110 4.92 0.85 -0.31
C ILE A 110 4.92 -0.51 -0.99
N ARG A 111 6.11 -1.10 -1.07
CA ARG A 111 6.33 -2.43 -1.62
C ARG A 111 6.05 -3.46 -0.54
N PHE A 112 5.19 -4.43 -0.83
CA PHE A 112 5.10 -5.66 -0.04
C PHE A 112 5.29 -6.86 -0.97
N PRO A 113 6.25 -7.76 -0.68
CA PRO A 113 6.27 -9.04 -1.35
C PRO A 113 5.09 -9.88 -0.84
N LEU A 114 4.15 -10.23 -1.72
CA LEU A 114 3.21 -11.34 -1.46
C LEU A 114 4.03 -12.63 -1.46
N LYS A 115 4.38 -13.09 -0.27
CA LYS A 115 4.69 -14.51 -0.07
C LYS A 115 3.47 -15.15 0.59
N PRO A 116 3.15 -16.42 0.36
CA PRO A 116 2.11 -17.09 1.15
C PRO A 116 2.55 -17.29 2.61
N GLY A 117 1.60 -17.23 3.57
CA GLY A 117 1.80 -17.65 4.96
C GLY A 117 1.82 -16.56 6.04
N ASN A 118 1.97 -16.98 7.31
CA ASN A 118 1.96 -16.10 8.50
C ASN A 118 3.11 -15.08 8.50
N LEU A 119 4.29 -15.47 8.00
CA LEU A 119 5.45 -14.59 7.93
C LEU A 119 5.19 -13.38 7.02
N SER A 120 4.45 -13.57 5.93
CA SER A 120 4.13 -12.50 5.01
C SER A 120 3.15 -11.50 5.60
N ALA A 121 2.17 -11.98 6.37
CA ALA A 121 1.26 -11.10 7.10
C ALA A 121 2.04 -10.28 8.14
N ALA A 122 3.03 -10.87 8.81
CA ALA A 122 3.91 -10.13 9.71
C ALA A 122 4.79 -9.07 9.01
N GLU A 123 5.32 -9.37 7.82
CA GLU A 123 6.00 -8.35 7.00
C GLU A 123 5.04 -7.23 6.59
N VAL A 124 3.78 -7.57 6.27
CA VAL A 124 2.74 -6.56 6.00
C VAL A 124 2.51 -5.69 7.24
N VAL A 125 2.41 -6.28 8.43
CA VAL A 125 2.30 -5.53 9.69
C VAL A 125 3.49 -4.59 9.89
N MET A 126 4.73 -5.06 9.68
CA MET A 126 5.91 -4.21 9.86
C MET A 126 5.90 -3.00 8.92
N SER A 127 5.53 -3.14 7.65
CA SER A 127 5.44 -1.95 6.80
C SER A 127 4.17 -1.13 7.04
N LEU A 128 3.06 -1.68 7.57
CA LEU A 128 1.97 -0.84 8.07
C LEU A 128 2.44 0.10 9.19
N VAL A 129 3.26 -0.41 10.13
CA VAL A 129 3.85 0.41 11.19
C VAL A 129 4.78 1.49 10.63
N GLY A 130 5.70 1.12 9.73
CA GLY A 130 6.63 2.07 9.13
C GLY A 130 5.92 3.18 8.35
N ASN A 131 4.86 2.84 7.61
CA ASN A 131 4.09 3.81 6.84
C ASN A 131 3.13 4.65 7.68
N GLY A 132 2.67 4.11 8.80
CA GLY A 132 2.03 4.91 9.83
C GLY A 132 2.91 6.04 10.34
N GLN A 133 4.21 5.79 10.52
CA GLN A 133 5.16 6.82 10.90
C GLN A 133 5.32 7.88 9.80
N TYR A 134 5.40 7.48 8.54
CA TYR A 134 5.42 8.42 7.41
C TYR A 134 4.15 9.28 7.34
N ALA A 135 2.98 8.68 7.53
CA ALA A 135 1.70 9.41 7.59
C ALA A 135 1.71 10.45 8.73
N LYS A 136 2.23 10.09 9.90
CA LYS A 136 2.36 10.99 11.04
C LYS A 136 3.31 12.17 10.75
N TRP A 137 4.47 11.92 10.15
CA TRP A 137 5.39 12.99 9.74
C TRP A 137 4.76 13.95 8.72
N HIS A 138 3.91 13.42 7.83
CA HIS A 138 3.17 14.25 6.87
C HIS A 138 2.08 15.09 7.50
N GLN A 139 1.27 14.52 8.39
CA GLN A 139 0.29 15.29 9.16
C GLN A 139 1.00 16.40 9.97
N ALA A 140 2.15 16.11 10.57
CA ALA A 140 2.97 17.08 11.28
C ALA A 140 3.52 18.17 10.34
N TYR A 141 3.97 17.81 9.13
CA TYR A 141 4.35 18.77 8.09
C TYR A 141 3.21 19.72 7.73
N LEU A 142 2.02 19.17 7.45
CA LEU A 142 0.85 19.98 7.07
C LEU A 142 0.38 20.89 8.22
N ALA A 143 0.45 20.41 9.46
CA ALA A 143 0.15 21.22 10.64
C ALA A 143 1.17 22.37 10.81
N ALA A 144 2.47 22.06 10.78
CA ALA A 144 3.54 23.04 10.90
C ALA A 144 3.50 24.09 9.78
N LYS A 145 3.29 23.65 8.52
CA LYS A 145 3.17 24.54 7.36
C LYS A 145 2.00 25.52 7.51
N ARG A 146 0.84 25.05 7.98
CA ARG A 146 -0.34 25.92 8.21
C ARG A 146 -0.11 26.95 9.31
N GLN A 147 0.74 26.64 10.28
CA GLN A 147 1.04 27.51 11.42
C GLN A 147 2.26 28.43 11.18
N GLY A 148 2.97 28.27 10.05
CA GLY A 148 4.24 28.97 9.81
C GLY A 148 5.37 28.50 10.72
N ASP A 149 5.28 27.28 11.26
CA ASP A 149 6.27 26.73 12.19
C ASP A 149 7.55 26.30 11.43
N PRO A 150 8.75 26.72 11.88
CA PRO A 150 10.03 26.33 11.27
C PRO A 150 10.26 24.82 11.16
N SER A 151 9.64 24.02 12.01
CA SER A 151 9.68 22.55 11.96
C SER A 151 9.12 21.96 10.66
N ALA A 152 8.30 22.72 9.92
CA ALA A 152 7.85 22.33 8.58
C ALA A 152 9.05 22.03 7.66
N GLY A 153 10.15 22.79 7.76
CA GLY A 153 11.36 22.56 6.98
C GLY A 153 12.01 21.20 7.29
N ARG A 154 12.03 20.81 8.57
CA ARG A 154 12.55 19.49 8.99
C ARG A 154 11.70 18.36 8.42
N TYR A 155 10.37 18.42 8.56
CA TYR A 155 9.50 17.37 8.04
C TYR A 155 9.52 17.32 6.52
N HIS A 156 9.59 18.47 5.84
CA HIS A 156 9.76 18.52 4.39
C HIS A 156 11.03 17.76 3.98
N ALA A 157 12.18 18.07 4.60
CA ALA A 157 13.44 17.42 4.27
C ALA A 157 13.45 15.91 4.53
N LEU A 158 12.74 15.46 5.58
CA LEU A 158 12.50 14.05 5.85
C LEU A 158 11.70 13.40 4.71
N LEU A 159 10.55 13.97 4.36
CA LEU A 159 9.60 13.42 3.41
C LEU A 159 10.13 13.42 1.97
N THR A 160 10.92 14.43 1.59
CA THR A 160 11.57 14.53 0.27
C THR A 160 12.94 13.87 0.21
N LYS A 161 13.45 13.40 1.35
CA LYS A 161 14.80 12.84 1.47
C LYS A 161 15.89 13.82 1.03
N SER A 162 15.71 15.11 1.30
CA SER A 162 16.64 16.16 0.85
C SER A 162 17.74 16.51 1.86
N ASP A 163 17.68 16.00 3.10
CA ASP A 163 18.70 16.23 4.12
C ASP A 163 19.15 14.91 4.79
N GLN A 164 20.44 14.59 4.65
CA GLN A 164 21.00 13.33 5.12
C GLN A 164 20.99 13.19 6.66
N LYS A 165 21.17 14.28 7.41
CA LYS A 165 21.19 14.23 8.88
C LYS A 165 19.78 13.95 9.42
N VAL A 166 18.78 14.62 8.85
CA VAL A 166 17.36 14.37 9.18
C VAL A 166 16.97 12.94 8.82
N LEU A 167 17.44 12.43 7.68
CA LEU A 167 17.17 11.06 7.25
C LEU A 167 17.74 10.00 8.17
N ILE A 168 18.98 10.13 8.64
CA ILE A 168 19.57 9.14 9.55
C ILE A 168 18.75 9.02 10.83
N ALA A 169 18.35 10.15 11.43
CA ALA A 169 17.50 10.14 12.61
C ALA A 169 16.13 9.47 12.34
N ALA A 170 15.53 9.75 11.18
CA ALA A 170 14.28 9.13 10.76
C ALA A 170 14.42 7.61 10.51
N GLU A 171 15.51 7.18 9.89
CA GLU A 171 15.82 5.76 9.68
C GLU A 171 15.96 5.02 11.01
N CYS A 172 16.58 5.63 12.01
CA CYS A 172 16.67 5.05 13.35
C CYS A 172 15.32 4.89 14.03
N GLU A 173 14.45 5.91 13.99
CA GLU A 173 13.08 5.81 14.51
C GLU A 173 12.29 4.68 13.82
N LEU A 174 12.44 4.53 12.50
CA LEU A 174 11.81 3.44 11.75
C LEU A 174 12.35 2.06 12.13
N LEU A 175 13.66 1.94 12.34
CA LEU A 175 14.30 0.69 12.78
C LEU A 175 13.86 0.29 14.18
N ASP A 176 13.68 1.25 15.10
CA ASP A 176 13.15 0.99 16.44
C ASP A 176 11.72 0.47 16.38
N HIS A 177 10.87 1.08 15.53
CA HIS A 177 9.51 0.59 15.32
C HIS A 177 9.48 -0.80 14.70
N ARG A 178 10.37 -1.05 13.73
CA ARG A 178 10.53 -2.37 13.12
C ARG A 178 10.95 -3.41 14.15
N ARG A 179 11.92 -3.09 15.01
CA ARG A 179 12.38 -3.97 16.10
C ARG A 179 11.26 -4.26 17.09
N ALA A 180 10.51 -3.25 17.51
CA ALA A 180 9.38 -3.41 18.43
C ALA A 180 8.26 -4.28 17.83
N ALA A 181 7.92 -4.06 16.55
CA ALA A 181 6.94 -4.87 15.84
C ALA A 181 7.42 -6.33 15.69
N ALA A 182 8.67 -6.54 15.29
CA ALA A 182 9.23 -7.88 15.15
C ALA A 182 9.27 -8.66 16.47
N LYS A 183 9.52 -7.98 17.61
CA LYS A 183 9.41 -8.58 18.95
C LYS A 183 7.97 -8.94 19.30
N SER A 184 7.02 -8.02 19.05
CA SER A 184 5.61 -8.23 19.36
C SER A 184 5.00 -9.39 18.57
N LEU A 185 5.46 -9.58 17.33
CA LEU A 185 5.00 -10.63 16.42
C LEU A 185 5.80 -11.94 16.54
N ASP A 186 6.73 -12.04 17.50
CA ASP A 186 7.60 -13.19 17.72
C ASP A 186 8.28 -13.72 16.43
N LEU A 187 8.90 -12.82 15.66
CA LEU A 187 9.55 -13.20 14.38
C LEU A 187 10.92 -13.86 14.56
N GLY A 188 11.29 -14.19 15.80
CA GLY A 188 12.52 -14.88 16.17
C GLY A 188 13.77 -14.00 16.22
N GLU A 189 14.76 -14.50 16.96
CA GLU A 189 16.01 -13.79 17.27
C GLU A 189 16.84 -13.41 16.03
N ARG A 190 16.83 -14.23 14.97
CA ARG A 190 17.55 -13.92 13.72
C ARG A 190 17.04 -12.62 13.08
N ARG A 191 15.72 -12.38 13.11
CA ARG A 191 15.13 -11.16 12.56
C ARG A 191 15.53 -9.96 13.43
N ILE A 192 15.46 -10.09 14.75
CA ILE A 192 15.86 -9.03 15.69
C ILE A 192 17.34 -8.69 15.53
N ALA A 193 18.22 -9.68 15.45
CA ALA A 193 19.65 -9.49 15.24
C ALA A 193 19.97 -8.78 13.91
N SER A 194 19.25 -9.12 12.83
CA SER A 194 19.38 -8.44 11.54
C SER A 194 18.99 -6.96 11.63
N ILE A 195 17.91 -6.64 12.34
CA ILE A 195 17.50 -5.24 12.56
C ILE A 195 18.54 -4.50 13.41
N ASN A 196 19.02 -5.10 14.50
CA ASN A 196 20.06 -4.49 15.34
C ASN A 196 21.35 -4.21 14.55
N ARG A 197 21.75 -5.12 13.64
CA ARG A 197 22.89 -4.90 12.75
C ARG A 197 22.65 -3.71 11.83
N GLN A 198 21.45 -3.58 11.27
CA GLN A 198 21.09 -2.40 10.46
C GLN A 198 21.14 -1.11 11.29
N SER A 199 20.59 -1.10 12.51
CA SER A 199 20.66 0.04 13.42
C SER A 199 22.11 0.45 13.73
N SER A 200 22.97 -0.53 14.01
CA SER A 200 24.40 -0.28 14.27
C SER A 200 25.12 0.31 13.06
N LEU A 201 24.89 -0.22 11.85
CA LEU A 201 25.48 0.32 10.61
C LEU A 201 25.02 1.75 10.30
N ARG A 202 23.83 2.14 10.75
CA ARG A 202 23.29 3.49 10.59
C ARG A 202 23.70 4.45 11.69
N GLY A 203 24.40 3.98 12.73
CA GLY A 203 24.81 4.79 13.87
C GLY A 203 23.64 5.22 14.75
N CYS A 204 22.59 4.39 14.83
CA CYS A 204 21.47 4.65 15.73
C CYS A 204 21.91 4.56 17.20
N PRO A 205 21.43 5.49 18.07
CA PRO A 205 21.79 5.51 19.48
C PRO A 205 21.30 4.28 20.25
#